data_AF-A0A401I6I8-F1
#
_entry.id   AF-A0A401I6I8-F1
#
_cell.length_a   1.000
_cell.length_b   1.000
_cell.length_c   1.000
_cell.angle_alpha   90.00
_cell.angle_beta   90.00
_cell.angle_gamma   90.00
#
_symmetry.space_group_name_H-M   'P 1'
#
loop_
_entity.id
_entity.type
_entity.pdbx_description
1 polymer ?
#
loop_
_entity_poly.entity_id
_entity_poly.type
_entity_poly.pdbx_seq_one_letter_code
_entity_poly.pdbx_strand_id
1 'polypeptide(L)'
;MILYKAEAPTLYKPHLRSLVNTINPFNQMYGFTPSNPIFFMNTIQAMLDAWSTKGNMNQFYAKTLLYQIVHYVNVELKNGNVRYIEPDYVLWVKEYLDRHFTEPVSIQALSDMLPLNRSVLGRLFRKRENSSMQEYLIKKRIEAAKVCLEETNASIQEIAFGSGFTDEYNMIRMFKKYVHESPGEYRRKRAMHSINCDIDNNYHSPYNERGLEDLVKSYRDGEFAMFGQTRNKSMLATAVLIVMLLLSACAPGGAINNGEAKSQSNTQVQQIQDNQNSGQASEKPTRIVSTTLGDVEVPLNPERVVVQYLMGDVISLGIVPIGISDVYEGAAFSESVSEAEALGWWADWEPETIMALDPDLILVISEEDAYKFSKIAPTVFIPQGDMTQDERIAFLGEVLGKQEEAAEVIATYDANLNKAKEELAQAGFDQYTVTVFESTEESIMEVHGDKYGAGGVVYASLGLNAPEKVKTKIIDKDSYSEAVSFEVLPEYAGDFIIRNAFEGMVDLSNHKIWTALPAVQNNRVIEMAFGLSYYSDIYSATAQVEFVKDSLLRTLE
;
A
#
# COMPACT_ATOMS: atom_id res chain seq x y z
N MET A 1 24.03 6.36 -10.68
CA MET A 1 23.78 5.60 -9.44
C MET A 1 23.81 4.12 -9.80
N ILE A 2 24.61 3.30 -9.12
CA ILE A 2 24.63 1.85 -9.33
C ILE A 2 23.78 1.25 -8.22
N LEU A 3 22.69 0.58 -8.60
CA LEU A 3 21.85 -0.16 -7.69
C LEU A 3 22.22 -1.64 -7.81
N TYR A 4 22.53 -2.26 -6.68
CA TYR A 4 22.90 -3.66 -6.58
C TYR A 4 22.00 -4.33 -5.55
N LYS A 5 21.38 -5.45 -5.94
CA LYS A 5 20.61 -6.32 -5.04
C LYS A 5 21.46 -7.56 -4.78
N ALA A 6 22.09 -7.61 -3.61
CA ALA A 6 22.72 -8.86 -3.18
C ALA A 6 21.65 -9.81 -2.65
N GLU A 7 21.79 -11.08 -3.01
CA GLU A 7 20.99 -12.16 -2.44
C GLU A 7 21.90 -13.10 -1.66
N ALA A 8 21.35 -13.72 -0.63
CA ALA A 8 22.09 -14.67 0.18
C ALA A 8 22.23 -16.04 -0.53
N PRO A 9 23.38 -16.71 -0.41
CA PRO A 9 23.59 -18.03 -1.00
C PRO A 9 22.67 -19.09 -0.38
N THR A 10 22.27 -20.08 -1.18
CA THR A 10 21.27 -21.12 -0.86
C THR A 10 21.64 -22.10 0.26
N LEU A 11 22.87 -22.04 0.81
CA LEU A 11 23.34 -22.91 1.89
C LEU A 11 23.67 -22.08 3.14
N TYR A 12 22.76 -22.06 4.11
CA TYR A 12 22.90 -21.26 5.34
C TYR A 12 23.58 -22.03 6.48
N LYS A 13 24.51 -21.35 7.18
CA LYS A 13 24.85 -21.67 8.57
C LYS A 13 23.83 -20.99 9.50
N PRO A 14 23.31 -21.65 10.56
CA PRO A 14 22.23 -21.13 11.41
C PRO A 14 22.46 -19.73 12.00
N HIS A 15 23.69 -19.42 12.41
CA HIS A 15 24.03 -18.11 12.96
C HIS A 15 23.92 -16.96 11.93
N LEU A 16 24.21 -17.22 10.64
CA LEU A 16 24.02 -16.23 9.58
C LEU A 16 22.54 -15.98 9.29
N ARG A 17 21.68 -16.99 9.48
CA ARG A 17 20.22 -16.85 9.36
C ARG A 17 19.66 -15.97 10.47
N SER A 18 20.13 -16.18 11.70
CA SER A 18 19.79 -15.33 12.84
C SER A 18 20.25 -13.89 12.60
N LEU A 19 21.48 -13.68 12.11
CA LEU A 19 21.98 -12.36 11.76
C LEU A 19 21.15 -11.68 10.67
N VAL A 20 20.76 -12.38 9.60
CA VAL A 20 19.90 -11.82 8.54
C VAL A 20 18.51 -11.42 9.07
N ASN A 21 17.98 -12.15 10.06
CA ASN A 21 16.69 -11.81 10.69
C ASN A 21 16.78 -10.59 11.63
N THR A 22 17.95 -10.36 12.23
CA THR A 22 18.18 -9.22 13.15
C THR A 22 18.67 -7.97 12.41
N ILE A 23 19.56 -8.14 11.43
CA ILE A 23 20.13 -7.12 10.56
C ILE A 23 20.23 -7.74 9.17
N ASN A 24 19.30 -7.40 8.26
CA ASN A 24 19.39 -7.87 6.89
C ASN A 24 20.25 -6.91 6.04
N PRO A 25 21.56 -7.18 5.83
CA PRO A 25 22.43 -6.29 5.06
C PRO A 25 22.02 -6.23 3.58
N PHE A 26 21.16 -7.14 3.11
CA PHE A 26 20.65 -7.18 1.74
C PHE A 26 19.44 -6.26 1.52
N ASN A 27 18.78 -5.82 2.60
CA ASN A 27 17.72 -4.82 2.55
C ASN A 27 18.27 -3.38 2.62
N GLN A 28 19.54 -3.21 2.97
CA GLN A 28 20.20 -1.91 3.02
C GLN A 28 20.91 -1.63 1.68
N MET A 29 20.31 -0.77 0.86
CA MET A 29 21.01 -0.17 -0.27
C MET A 29 21.72 1.09 0.19
N TYR A 30 23.05 1.07 0.19
CA TYR A 30 23.86 2.25 0.48
C TYR A 30 24.19 3.00 -0.82
N GLY A 31 23.81 4.28 -0.88
CA GLY A 31 24.38 5.21 -1.84
C GLY A 31 25.69 5.76 -1.30
N PHE A 32 26.73 5.88 -2.14
CA PHE A 32 27.96 6.57 -1.78
C PHE A 32 28.33 7.59 -2.86
N THR A 33 28.79 8.76 -2.44
CA THR A 33 29.39 9.76 -3.33
C THR A 33 30.90 9.61 -3.23
N PRO A 34 31.57 9.00 -4.23
CA PRO A 34 33.01 8.81 -4.18
C PRO A 34 33.75 10.14 -4.14
N SER A 35 34.83 10.21 -3.36
CA SER A 35 35.75 11.36 -3.40
C SER A 35 36.44 11.46 -4.77
N ASN A 36 36.62 10.32 -5.45
CA ASN A 36 37.20 10.23 -6.78
C ASN A 36 36.25 9.55 -7.78
N PRO A 37 35.26 10.28 -8.35
CA PRO A 37 34.27 9.70 -9.26
C PRO A 37 34.88 9.15 -10.56
N ILE A 38 36.00 9.72 -11.02
CA ILE A 38 36.69 9.31 -12.25
C ILE A 38 37.25 7.89 -12.10
N PHE A 39 37.85 7.57 -10.95
CA PHE A 39 38.34 6.22 -10.67
C PHE A 39 37.23 5.18 -10.80
N PHE A 40 36.08 5.43 -10.15
CA PHE A 40 34.94 4.50 -10.21
C PHE A 40 34.41 4.35 -11.63
N MET A 41 34.18 5.46 -12.33
CA MET A 41 33.69 5.43 -13.72
C MET A 41 34.59 4.57 -14.62
N ASN A 42 35.90 4.80 -14.59
CA ASN A 42 36.86 4.05 -15.40
C ASN A 42 36.91 2.56 -15.01
N THR A 43 36.88 2.27 -13.71
CA THR A 43 36.98 0.89 -13.20
C THR A 43 35.72 0.09 -13.52
N ILE A 44 34.55 0.71 -13.40
CA ILE A 44 33.26 0.10 -13.76
C ILE A 44 33.16 -0.14 -15.26
N GLN A 45 33.59 0.82 -16.08
CA GLN A 45 33.61 0.65 -17.53
C GLN A 45 34.53 -0.51 -17.94
N ALA A 46 35.76 -0.54 -17.41
CA ALA A 46 36.69 -1.64 -17.66
C ALA A 46 36.16 -3.00 -17.18
N MET A 47 35.42 -3.01 -16.07
CA MET A 47 34.78 -4.21 -15.55
C MET A 47 33.65 -4.70 -16.47
N LEU A 48 32.84 -3.78 -17.00
CA LEU A 48 31.77 -4.09 -17.96
C LEU A 48 32.33 -4.62 -19.29
N ASP A 49 33.38 -4.00 -19.80
CA ASP A 49 34.07 -4.43 -21.02
C ASP A 49 34.68 -5.83 -20.86
N ALA A 50 35.30 -6.09 -19.70
CA ALA A 50 35.82 -7.41 -19.35
C ALA A 50 34.71 -8.45 -19.17
N TRP A 51 33.58 -8.08 -18.56
CA TRP A 51 32.46 -8.99 -18.32
C TRP A 51 31.72 -9.37 -19.60
N SER A 52 31.56 -8.42 -20.52
CA SER A 52 30.90 -8.63 -21.82
C SER A 52 31.75 -9.48 -22.77
N THR A 53 33.06 -9.49 -22.61
CA THR A 53 33.98 -10.27 -23.44
C THR A 53 34.17 -11.68 -22.85
N LYS A 54 33.48 -12.70 -23.42
CA LYS A 54 33.53 -14.09 -22.95
C LYS A 54 34.99 -14.62 -22.85
N GLY A 55 35.41 -15.04 -21.66
CA GLY A 55 36.70 -15.70 -21.43
C GLY A 55 37.09 -15.76 -19.95
N ASN A 56 37.70 -16.87 -19.52
CA ASN A 56 38.06 -17.09 -18.11
C ASN A 56 39.01 -16.01 -17.57
N MET A 57 39.94 -15.52 -18.40
CA MET A 57 40.87 -14.45 -18.02
C MET A 57 40.16 -13.10 -17.86
N ASN A 58 39.16 -12.80 -18.69
CA ASN A 58 38.39 -11.56 -18.58
C ASN A 58 37.47 -11.59 -17.37
N GLN A 59 36.88 -12.76 -17.06
CA GLN A 59 36.11 -12.95 -15.82
C GLN A 59 37.00 -12.80 -14.57
N PHE A 60 38.23 -13.34 -14.62
CA PHE A 60 39.19 -13.13 -13.54
C PHE A 60 39.54 -11.64 -13.40
N TYR A 61 39.84 -10.96 -14.50
CA TYR A 61 40.14 -9.53 -14.49
C TYR A 61 38.97 -8.69 -13.95
N ALA A 62 37.73 -8.96 -14.40
CA ALA A 62 36.53 -8.31 -13.87
C ALA A 62 36.38 -8.51 -12.34
N LYS A 63 36.69 -9.71 -11.82
CA LYS A 63 36.71 -9.96 -10.37
C LYS A 63 37.79 -9.14 -9.66
N THR A 64 38.98 -8.97 -10.26
CA THR A 64 40.01 -8.11 -9.66
C THR A 64 39.57 -6.65 -9.58
N LEU A 65 38.89 -6.14 -10.61
CA LEU A 65 38.33 -4.78 -10.63
C LEU A 65 37.23 -4.62 -9.57
N LEU A 66 36.36 -5.62 -9.39
CA LEU A 66 35.36 -5.63 -8.30
C LEU A 66 36.04 -5.50 -6.93
N TYR A 67 37.09 -6.28 -6.66
CA TYR A 67 37.80 -6.19 -5.38
C TYR A 67 38.47 -4.83 -5.17
N GLN A 68 38.96 -4.18 -6.22
CA GLN A 68 39.49 -2.81 -6.14
C GLN A 68 38.40 -1.80 -5.75
N ILE A 69 37.21 -1.90 -6.35
CA ILE A 69 36.05 -1.09 -5.99
C ILE A 69 35.69 -1.30 -4.52
N VAL A 70 35.56 -2.55 -4.08
CA VAL A 70 35.22 -2.90 -2.69
C VAL A 70 36.26 -2.34 -1.71
N HIS A 71 37.55 -2.51 -2.00
CA HIS A 71 38.62 -1.96 -1.17
C HIS A 71 38.49 -0.45 -1.01
N TYR A 72 38.28 0.28 -2.11
CA TYR A 72 38.20 1.73 -2.09
C TYR A 72 36.97 2.23 -1.30
N VAL A 73 35.82 1.59 -1.48
CA VAL A 73 34.60 1.88 -0.71
C VAL A 73 34.85 1.68 0.79
N ASN A 74 35.53 0.60 1.20
CA ASN A 74 35.85 0.34 2.60
C ASN A 74 36.81 1.40 3.18
N VAL A 75 37.77 1.88 2.39
CA VAL A 75 38.68 2.96 2.81
C VAL A 75 37.91 4.26 3.02
N GLU A 76 36.99 4.62 2.14
CA GLU A 76 36.18 5.83 2.29
C GLU A 76 35.19 5.74 3.47
N LEU A 77 34.58 4.57 3.68
CA LEU A 77 33.71 4.29 4.84
C LEU A 77 34.46 4.47 6.15
N LYS A 78 35.68 3.91 6.26
CA LYS A 78 36.53 4.05 7.46
C LYS A 78 36.91 5.51 7.75
N ASN A 79 37.04 6.32 6.71
CA ASN A 79 37.42 7.72 6.84
C ASN A 79 36.20 8.65 7.10
N GLY A 80 34.98 8.11 7.19
CA GLY A 80 33.77 8.90 7.48
C GLY A 80 33.33 9.84 6.35
N ASN A 81 33.92 9.71 5.15
CA ASN A 81 33.63 10.59 4.01
C ASN A 81 32.40 10.15 3.20
N VAL A 82 31.80 9.02 3.55
CA VAL A 82 30.63 8.48 2.85
C VAL A 82 29.36 9.03 3.50
N ARG A 83 28.58 9.77 2.73
CA ARG A 83 27.21 10.13 3.10
C ARG A 83 26.30 8.96 2.76
N TYR A 84 25.54 8.49 3.74
CA TYR A 84 24.39 7.64 3.50
C TYR A 84 23.38 8.44 2.68
N ILE A 85 23.13 8.02 1.44
CA ILE A 85 22.06 8.56 0.62
C ILE A 85 20.94 7.52 0.64
N GLU A 86 19.77 7.94 1.10
CA GLU A 86 18.55 7.16 0.92
C GLU A 86 18.26 7.08 -0.59
N PRO A 87 18.22 5.87 -1.19
CA PRO A 87 18.02 5.72 -2.61
C PRO A 87 16.65 6.26 -3.03
N ASP A 88 16.66 7.15 -4.01
CA ASP A 88 15.43 7.71 -4.57
C ASP A 88 14.78 6.72 -5.54
N TYR A 89 13.97 5.83 -4.98
CA TYR A 89 13.24 4.80 -5.72
C TYR A 89 12.28 5.37 -6.76
N VAL A 90 11.66 6.51 -6.46
CA VAL A 90 10.71 7.16 -7.37
C VAL A 90 11.42 7.69 -8.61
N LEU A 91 12.60 8.31 -8.42
CA LEU A 91 13.41 8.79 -9.53
C LEU A 91 13.89 7.64 -10.40
N TRP A 92 14.31 6.53 -9.79
CA TRP A 92 14.73 5.35 -10.54
C TRP A 92 13.60 4.77 -11.38
N VAL A 93 12.40 4.61 -10.80
CA VAL A 93 11.22 4.14 -11.54
C VAL A 93 10.88 5.08 -12.68
N LYS A 94 10.92 6.39 -12.44
CA LYS A 94 10.65 7.38 -13.47
C LYS A 94 11.63 7.26 -14.65
N GLU A 95 12.94 7.17 -14.36
CA GLU A 95 13.95 6.96 -15.39
C GLU A 95 13.76 5.65 -16.15
N TYR A 96 13.38 4.57 -15.44
CA TYR A 96 13.09 3.29 -16.07
C TYR A 96 11.89 3.41 -17.03
N LEU A 97 10.78 3.99 -16.59
CA LEU A 97 9.59 4.21 -17.41
C LEU A 97 9.90 5.11 -18.61
N ASP A 98 10.71 6.15 -18.43
CA ASP A 98 11.11 7.06 -19.51
C ASP A 98 11.97 6.37 -20.57
N ARG A 99 12.79 5.37 -20.21
CA ARG A 99 13.62 4.62 -21.17
C ARG A 99 12.88 3.47 -21.84
N HIS A 100 11.97 2.81 -21.13
CA HIS A 100 11.32 1.58 -21.55
C HIS A 100 9.83 1.75 -21.89
N PHE A 101 9.34 2.98 -22.13
CA PHE A 101 7.92 3.21 -22.36
C PHE A 101 7.38 2.49 -23.61
N THR A 102 8.20 2.19 -24.60
CA THR A 102 7.81 1.47 -25.82
C THR A 102 7.68 -0.04 -25.61
N GLU A 103 8.18 -0.57 -24.50
CA GLU A 103 8.20 -1.99 -24.17
C GLU A 103 6.97 -2.38 -23.32
N PRO A 104 6.60 -3.67 -23.25
CA PRO A 104 5.59 -4.16 -22.31
C PRO A 104 6.12 -4.11 -20.87
N VAL A 105 5.89 -2.97 -20.19
CA VAL A 105 6.29 -2.79 -18.79
C VAL A 105 5.24 -3.36 -17.83
N SER A 106 5.65 -4.34 -17.02
CA SER A 106 4.87 -4.83 -15.87
C SER A 106 5.26 -4.09 -14.60
N ILE A 107 4.28 -3.45 -13.96
CA ILE A 107 4.50 -2.77 -12.66
C ILE A 107 4.89 -3.78 -11.57
N GLN A 108 4.44 -5.03 -11.67
CA GLN A 108 4.85 -6.08 -10.73
C GLN A 108 6.34 -6.39 -10.90
N ALA A 109 6.78 -6.64 -12.14
CA ALA A 109 8.19 -6.92 -12.42
C ALA A 109 9.11 -5.76 -12.03
N LEU A 110 8.63 -4.51 -12.21
CA LEU A 110 9.34 -3.32 -11.76
C LEU A 110 9.50 -3.27 -10.24
N SER A 111 8.49 -3.71 -9.49
CA SER A 111 8.52 -3.78 -8.03
C SER A 111 9.47 -4.88 -7.55
N ASP A 112 9.50 -6.03 -8.22
CA ASP A 112 10.37 -7.16 -7.88
C ASP A 112 11.87 -6.83 -8.05
N MET A 113 12.20 -5.87 -8.92
CA MET A 113 13.55 -5.34 -9.13
C MET A 113 14.04 -4.41 -8.01
N LEU A 114 13.13 -3.94 -7.14
CA LEU A 114 13.42 -3.01 -6.05
C LEU A 114 13.22 -3.71 -4.68
N PRO A 115 13.81 -3.19 -3.60
CA PRO A 115 13.55 -3.67 -2.24
C PRO A 115 12.18 -3.20 -1.70
N LEU A 116 11.35 -2.57 -2.53
CA LEU A 116 10.04 -2.05 -2.15
C LEU A 116 8.93 -2.91 -2.72
N ASN A 117 7.92 -3.22 -1.91
CA ASN A 117 6.71 -3.82 -2.41
C ASN A 117 5.93 -2.83 -3.30
N ARG A 118 5.05 -3.37 -4.15
CA ARG A 118 4.28 -2.60 -5.15
C ARG A 118 3.44 -1.47 -4.53
N SER A 119 2.87 -1.68 -3.34
CA SER A 119 2.01 -0.69 -2.67
C SER A 119 2.84 0.50 -2.16
N VAL A 120 3.96 0.24 -1.48
CA VAL A 120 4.90 1.28 -1.02
C VAL A 120 5.46 2.06 -2.20
N LEU A 121 5.90 1.36 -3.25
CA LEU A 121 6.41 2.01 -4.45
C LEU A 121 5.34 2.87 -5.14
N GLY A 122 4.11 2.36 -5.25
CA GLY A 122 2.96 3.10 -5.79
C GLY A 122 2.62 4.35 -5.00
N ARG A 123 2.62 4.26 -3.66
CA ARG A 123 2.36 5.38 -2.75
C ARG A 123 3.43 6.45 -2.86
N LEU A 124 4.70 6.06 -2.81
CA LEU A 124 5.84 6.97 -2.98
C LEU A 124 5.81 7.66 -4.33
N PHE A 125 5.54 6.91 -5.41
CA PHE A 125 5.45 7.45 -6.75
C PHE A 125 4.30 8.45 -6.89
N ARG A 126 3.11 8.14 -6.34
CA ARG A 126 1.94 9.02 -6.39
C ARG A 126 2.14 10.28 -5.54
N LYS A 127 2.75 10.16 -4.35
CA LYS A 127 3.07 11.29 -3.47
C LYS A 127 3.99 12.31 -4.14
N ARG A 128 4.92 11.85 -4.98
CA ARG A 128 5.88 12.72 -5.66
C ARG A 128 5.43 13.22 -7.03
N GLU A 129 4.91 12.33 -7.87
CA GLU A 129 4.59 12.62 -9.29
C GLU A 129 3.10 12.91 -9.51
N ASN A 130 2.28 12.96 -8.43
CA ASN A 130 0.83 13.20 -8.47
C ASN A 130 0.05 12.29 -9.44
N SER A 131 0.60 11.11 -9.74
CA SER A 131 -0.02 10.14 -10.64
C SER A 131 0.51 8.74 -10.33
N SER A 132 -0.26 7.71 -10.70
CA SER A 132 0.22 6.33 -10.60
C SER A 132 1.30 6.03 -11.65
N MET A 133 2.11 4.99 -11.40
CA MET A 133 3.12 4.53 -12.37
C MET A 133 2.51 4.17 -13.73
N GLN A 134 1.32 3.54 -13.72
CA GLN A 134 0.58 3.23 -14.96
C GLN A 134 0.10 4.48 -15.68
N GLU A 135 -0.44 5.46 -14.96
CA GLU A 135 -0.86 6.73 -15.58
C GLU A 135 0.32 7.52 -16.13
N TYR A 136 1.46 7.54 -15.42
CA TYR A 136 2.69 8.17 -15.89
C TYR A 136 3.16 7.53 -17.20
N LEU A 137 3.21 6.19 -17.24
CA LEU A 137 3.56 5.44 -18.45
C LEU A 137 2.60 5.76 -19.61
N ILE A 138 1.29 5.78 -19.37
CA ILE A 138 0.31 6.11 -20.41
C ILE A 138 0.52 7.54 -20.93
N LYS A 139 0.74 8.51 -20.04
CA LYS A 139 1.01 9.90 -20.44
C LYS A 139 2.26 9.98 -21.33
N LYS A 140 3.35 9.29 -20.94
CA LYS A 140 4.59 9.23 -21.71
C LYS A 140 4.37 8.66 -23.12
N ARG A 141 3.62 7.57 -23.22
CA ARG A 141 3.25 6.96 -24.51
C ARG A 141 2.39 7.88 -25.38
N ILE A 142 1.48 8.64 -24.78
CA ILE A 142 0.66 9.64 -25.49
C ILE A 142 1.52 10.80 -25.98
N GLU A 143 2.48 11.28 -25.19
CA GLU A 143 3.43 12.31 -25.62
C GLU A 143 4.25 11.85 -26.83
N ALA A 144 4.79 10.63 -26.81
CA ALA A 144 5.46 10.04 -27.95
C ALA A 144 4.53 9.93 -29.18
N ALA A 145 3.29 9.50 -28.97
CA ALA A 145 2.30 9.42 -30.04
C ALA A 145 1.99 10.80 -30.65
N LYS A 146 1.91 11.87 -29.85
CA LYS A 146 1.73 13.24 -30.36
C LYS A 146 2.88 13.65 -31.26
N VAL A 147 4.12 13.40 -30.84
CA VAL A 147 5.32 13.70 -31.64
C VAL A 147 5.25 12.93 -32.98
N CYS A 148 4.95 11.63 -32.96
CA CYS A 148 4.83 10.86 -34.20
C CYS A 148 3.66 11.33 -35.09
N LEU A 149 2.55 11.80 -34.50
CA LEU A 149 1.41 12.35 -35.26
C LEU A 149 1.73 13.68 -35.93
N GLU A 150 2.68 14.46 -35.38
CA GLU A 150 3.11 15.76 -35.90
C GLU A 150 4.26 15.63 -36.91
N GLU A 151 5.21 14.73 -36.65
CA GLU A 151 6.46 14.64 -37.42
C GLU A 151 6.43 13.59 -38.53
N THR A 152 5.45 12.66 -38.52
CA THR A 152 5.44 11.53 -39.45
C THR A 152 4.09 11.31 -40.14
N ASN A 153 4.15 10.68 -41.32
CA ASN A 153 2.97 10.21 -42.06
C ASN A 153 2.59 8.76 -41.75
N ALA A 154 3.15 8.17 -40.68
CA ALA A 154 2.87 6.79 -40.29
C ALA A 154 1.37 6.58 -40.04
N SER A 155 0.87 5.37 -40.27
CA SER A 155 -0.51 5.00 -39.93
C SER A 155 -0.74 5.06 -38.41
N ILE A 156 -2.00 5.23 -37.97
CA ILE A 156 -2.32 5.26 -36.53
C ILE A 156 -1.92 3.94 -35.86
N GLN A 157 -2.04 2.82 -36.58
CA GLN A 157 -1.59 1.51 -36.13
C GLN A 157 -0.07 1.46 -35.88
N GLU A 158 0.75 1.95 -36.83
CA GLU A 158 2.21 2.02 -36.66
C GLU A 158 2.62 2.91 -35.49
N ILE A 159 1.93 4.04 -35.31
CA ILE A 159 2.18 4.95 -34.19
C ILE A 159 1.81 4.30 -32.86
N ALA A 160 0.72 3.53 -32.80
CA ALA A 160 0.32 2.82 -31.60
C ALA A 160 1.44 1.87 -31.14
N PHE A 161 1.95 1.04 -32.06
CA PHE A 161 3.04 0.12 -31.75
C PHE A 161 4.35 0.87 -31.45
N GLY A 162 4.71 1.88 -32.25
CA GLY A 162 5.93 2.67 -32.05
C GLY A 162 5.95 3.46 -30.74
N SER A 163 4.76 3.78 -30.20
CA SER A 163 4.61 4.49 -28.91
C SER A 163 4.38 3.54 -27.72
N GLY A 164 4.44 2.22 -27.92
CA GLY A 164 4.33 1.22 -26.84
C GLY A 164 2.91 0.76 -26.47
N PHE A 165 1.89 1.06 -27.28
CA PHE A 165 0.55 0.49 -27.07
C PHE A 165 0.44 -0.92 -27.64
N THR A 166 -0.39 -1.75 -27.01
CA THR A 166 -0.65 -3.14 -27.43
C THR A 166 -1.41 -3.21 -28.75
N ASP A 167 -2.28 -2.23 -28.99
CA ASP A 167 -3.15 -2.17 -30.15
C ASP A 167 -3.61 -0.73 -30.40
N GLU A 168 -4.06 -0.49 -31.64
CA GLU A 168 -4.56 0.79 -32.11
C GLU A 168 -5.78 1.28 -31.30
N TYR A 169 -6.68 0.37 -30.91
CA TYR A 169 -7.91 0.72 -30.21
C TYR A 169 -7.63 1.28 -28.81
N ASN A 170 -6.69 0.67 -28.09
CA ASN A 170 -6.22 1.10 -26.78
C ASN A 170 -5.56 2.49 -26.88
N MET A 171 -4.69 2.69 -27.88
CA MET A 171 -4.10 4.01 -28.14
C MET A 171 -5.19 5.06 -28.39
N ILE A 172 -6.14 4.81 -29.30
CA ILE A 172 -7.21 5.78 -29.62
C ILE A 172 -8.04 6.12 -28.37
N ARG A 173 -8.39 5.12 -27.57
CA ARG A 173 -9.16 5.30 -26.33
C ARG A 173 -8.40 6.17 -25.32
N MET A 174 -7.13 5.85 -25.08
CA MET A 174 -6.30 6.61 -24.14
C MET A 174 -6.00 8.02 -24.67
N PHE A 175 -5.69 8.17 -25.96
CA PHE A 175 -5.46 9.46 -26.57
C PHE A 175 -6.68 10.38 -26.45
N LYS A 176 -7.90 9.88 -26.74
CA LYS A 176 -9.14 10.64 -26.50
C LYS A 176 -9.34 11.00 -25.02
N LYS A 177 -9.00 10.10 -24.10
CA LYS A 177 -9.14 10.34 -22.66
C LYS A 177 -8.27 11.50 -22.16
N TYR A 178 -7.01 11.58 -22.61
CA TYR A 178 -6.05 12.57 -22.11
C TYR A 178 -5.88 13.81 -23.00
N VAL A 179 -6.23 13.73 -24.28
CA VAL A 179 -6.08 14.83 -25.26
C VAL A 179 -7.44 15.41 -25.68
N HIS A 180 -8.55 14.73 -25.36
CA HIS A 180 -9.92 15.13 -25.68
C HIS A 180 -10.26 15.21 -27.18
N GLU A 181 -9.42 14.65 -28.04
CA GLU A 181 -9.65 14.52 -29.48
C GLU A 181 -9.10 13.19 -30.01
N SER A 182 -9.52 12.76 -31.20
CA SER A 182 -8.96 11.55 -31.80
C SER A 182 -7.55 11.80 -32.39
N PRO A 183 -6.68 10.78 -32.46
CA PRO A 183 -5.36 10.91 -33.11
C PRO A 183 -5.42 11.47 -34.54
N GLY A 184 -6.44 11.07 -35.33
CA GLY A 184 -6.64 11.57 -36.69
C GLY A 184 -7.11 13.03 -36.75
N GLU A 185 -7.93 13.47 -35.80
CA GLU A 185 -8.30 14.89 -35.67
C GLU A 185 -7.12 15.74 -35.21
N TYR A 186 -6.35 15.24 -34.23
CA TYR A 186 -5.12 15.85 -33.73
C TYR A 186 -4.15 16.11 -34.89
N ARG A 187 -3.88 15.07 -35.71
CA ARG A 187 -3.02 15.18 -36.91
C ARG A 187 -3.54 16.20 -37.91
N ARG A 188 -4.84 16.18 -38.25
CA ARG A 188 -5.41 17.13 -39.22
C ARG A 188 -5.29 18.58 -38.75
N LYS A 189 -5.56 18.84 -37.46
CA LYS A 189 -5.45 20.19 -36.88
C LYS A 189 -4.01 20.69 -36.90
N ARG A 190 -3.03 19.82 -36.56
CA ARG A 190 -1.60 20.18 -36.54
C ARG A 190 -1.02 20.33 -37.95
N ALA A 191 -1.41 19.48 -38.89
CA ALA A 191 -1.05 19.61 -40.30
C ALA A 191 -1.60 20.90 -40.94
N MET A 192 -2.79 21.36 -40.56
CA MET A 192 -3.32 22.66 -40.99
C MET A 192 -2.57 23.84 -40.35
N HIS A 193 -2.00 23.67 -39.16
CA HIS A 193 -1.23 24.71 -38.48
C HIS A 193 0.20 24.83 -39.01
N SER A 194 0.81 23.76 -39.52
CA SER A 194 2.15 23.80 -40.15
C SER A 194 2.16 24.34 -41.58
N ILE A 195 0.99 24.50 -42.21
CA ILE A 195 0.84 25.02 -43.58
C ILE A 195 0.63 26.54 -43.60
N ASN A 196 0.46 27.19 -42.44
CA ASN A 196 0.22 28.64 -42.36
C ASN A 196 1.43 29.39 -41.78
N CYS A 197 2.50 29.45 -42.57
CA CYS A 197 3.48 30.52 -42.52
C CYS A 197 3.91 30.88 -43.97
N ASP A 198 3.34 32.00 -44.43
CA ASP A 198 3.78 32.93 -45.47
C ASP A 198 4.06 32.47 -46.92
N ILE A 199 3.20 32.99 -47.81
CA ILE A 199 3.50 33.78 -49.02
C ILE A 199 4.88 33.50 -49.66
N ASP A 200 4.81 32.87 -50.85
CA ASP A 200 5.81 32.82 -51.92
C ASP A 200 7.02 31.89 -51.71
N ASN A 201 6.96 30.63 -52.20
CA ASN A 201 7.91 30.14 -53.22
C ASN A 201 7.62 28.71 -53.71
N ASN A 202 7.97 28.50 -54.98
CA ASN A 202 8.02 27.25 -55.72
C ASN A 202 8.77 26.12 -54.98
N TYR A 203 8.09 25.01 -54.72
CA TYR A 203 8.74 23.70 -54.63
C TYR A 203 7.93 22.67 -55.39
N HIS A 204 8.46 22.27 -56.56
CA HIS A 204 7.98 21.12 -57.32
C HIS A 204 8.13 19.86 -56.46
N SER A 205 7.02 19.27 -56.01
CA SER A 205 7.03 17.87 -55.62
C SER A 205 6.98 17.03 -56.90
N PRO A 206 7.93 16.10 -57.12
CA PRO A 206 7.89 15.21 -58.27
C PRO A 206 6.65 14.32 -58.18
N TYR A 207 5.99 14.21 -59.33
CA TYR A 207 4.89 13.30 -59.64
C TYR A 207 5.15 11.90 -59.06
N ASN A 208 4.31 11.45 -58.14
CA ASN A 208 4.10 10.03 -57.88
C ASN A 208 2.76 9.65 -58.54
N GLU A 209 2.84 8.97 -59.68
CA GLU A 209 1.72 8.59 -60.56
C GLU A 209 0.69 7.63 -59.95
N ARG A 210 0.77 7.28 -58.65
CA ARG A 210 -0.21 6.38 -58.02
C ARG A 210 -1.51 7.05 -57.56
N GLY A 211 -1.57 8.38 -57.51
CA GLY A 211 -2.76 9.12 -57.04
C GLY A 211 -3.83 9.38 -58.11
N LEU A 212 -3.55 9.11 -59.38
CA LEU A 212 -4.45 9.44 -60.50
C LEU A 212 -5.37 8.29 -60.94
N GLU A 213 -5.11 7.05 -60.51
CA GLU A 213 -5.98 5.91 -60.83
C GLU A 213 -7.29 5.93 -60.03
N ASP A 214 -7.29 6.50 -58.81
CA ASP A 214 -8.49 6.60 -57.98
C ASP A 214 -9.36 7.83 -58.30
N LEU A 215 -8.79 8.88 -58.89
CA LEU A 215 -9.52 10.11 -59.28
C LEU A 215 -10.27 9.97 -60.61
N VAL A 216 -9.92 9.00 -61.46
CA VAL A 216 -10.61 8.74 -62.73
C VAL A 216 -11.84 7.84 -62.55
N LYS A 217 -11.98 7.14 -61.43
CA LYS A 217 -13.16 6.32 -61.11
C LYS A 217 -14.33 7.09 -60.48
N SER A 218 -14.16 8.36 -60.10
CA SER A 218 -15.22 9.12 -59.42
C SER A 218 -15.94 10.16 -60.30
N TYR A 219 -15.69 10.20 -61.61
CA TYR A 219 -16.25 11.24 -62.50
C TYR A 219 -16.92 10.72 -63.78
N ARG A 220 -17.46 9.51 -63.77
CA ARG A 220 -18.59 9.14 -64.62
C ARG A 220 -19.61 8.37 -63.80
N ASP A 221 -20.86 8.76 -63.97
CA ASP A 221 -22.08 8.16 -63.44
C ASP A 221 -22.60 8.70 -62.09
N GLY A 222 -22.77 10.02 -62.00
CA GLY A 222 -24.13 10.53 -61.79
C GLY A 222 -24.73 10.67 -63.18
N GLU A 223 -25.88 10.09 -63.53
CA GLU A 223 -27.18 10.17 -62.87
C GLU A 223 -27.98 8.90 -63.23
N PHE A 224 -28.75 8.34 -62.29
CA PHE A 224 -30.18 8.09 -62.45
C PHE A 224 -30.78 7.67 -61.10
N ALA A 225 -31.89 8.34 -60.78
CA ALA A 225 -32.68 8.17 -59.59
C ALA A 225 -33.39 6.81 -59.52
N MET A 226 -33.73 6.44 -58.28
CA MET A 226 -34.87 5.60 -57.87
C MET A 226 -35.07 4.24 -58.57
N PHE A 227 -34.75 3.16 -57.87
CA PHE A 227 -35.67 2.02 -57.69
C PHE A 227 -35.50 1.44 -56.28
N GLY A 228 -36.62 1.29 -55.57
CA GLY A 228 -36.66 0.79 -54.22
C GLY A 228 -36.76 -0.73 -54.10
N GLN A 229 -37.03 -1.11 -52.85
CA GLN A 229 -37.62 -2.37 -52.36
C GLN A 229 -36.74 -3.61 -52.12
N THR A 230 -36.67 -3.92 -50.83
CA THR A 230 -36.84 -5.24 -50.17
C THR A 230 -35.65 -6.21 -50.11
N ARG A 231 -35.21 -6.51 -48.88
CA ARG A 231 -34.73 -7.86 -48.53
C ARG A 231 -35.55 -8.38 -47.35
N ASN A 232 -36.26 -9.47 -47.64
CA ASN A 232 -37.31 -10.10 -46.86
C ASN A 232 -36.82 -10.75 -45.56
N LYS A 233 -37.61 -10.61 -44.50
CA LYS A 233 -37.47 -11.28 -43.19
C LYS A 233 -37.67 -12.80 -43.24
N SER A 234 -37.97 -13.39 -44.41
CA SER A 234 -38.19 -14.83 -44.59
C SER A 234 -36.90 -15.65 -44.77
N MET A 235 -35.74 -15.02 -44.96
CA MET A 235 -34.45 -15.74 -45.09
C MET A 235 -33.82 -16.13 -43.74
N LEU A 236 -34.22 -15.48 -42.64
CA LEU A 236 -33.74 -15.78 -41.29
C LEU A 236 -34.53 -16.93 -40.63
N ALA A 237 -35.77 -17.16 -41.04
CA ALA A 237 -36.60 -18.26 -40.51
C ALA A 237 -36.22 -19.63 -41.09
N THR A 238 -35.70 -19.69 -42.32
CA THR A 238 -35.28 -20.94 -42.96
C THR A 238 -33.91 -21.44 -42.48
N ALA A 239 -33.02 -20.56 -42.03
CA ALA A 239 -31.73 -20.96 -41.47
C ALA A 239 -31.85 -21.60 -40.08
N VAL A 240 -32.80 -21.17 -39.26
CA VAL A 240 -33.04 -21.73 -37.91
C VAL A 240 -33.75 -23.10 -37.98
N LEU A 241 -34.55 -23.34 -39.01
CA LEU A 241 -35.31 -24.59 -39.19
C LEU A 241 -34.43 -25.77 -39.66
N ILE A 242 -33.33 -25.49 -40.36
CA ILE A 242 -32.38 -26.52 -40.86
C ILE A 242 -31.44 -27.00 -39.74
N VAL A 243 -31.12 -26.13 -38.77
CA VAL A 243 -30.26 -26.50 -37.62
C VAL A 243 -31.02 -27.36 -36.59
N MET A 244 -32.34 -27.20 -36.45
CA MET A 244 -33.15 -28.06 -35.57
C MET A 244 -33.42 -29.46 -36.14
N LEU A 245 -33.33 -29.65 -37.46
CA LEU A 245 -33.56 -30.95 -38.12
C LEU A 245 -32.36 -31.91 -38.05
N LEU A 246 -31.19 -31.44 -37.64
CA LEU A 246 -29.95 -32.24 -37.59
C LEU A 246 -29.66 -32.88 -36.22
N LEU A 247 -30.48 -32.63 -35.19
CA LEU A 247 -30.25 -33.12 -33.82
C LEU A 247 -31.15 -34.30 -33.40
N SER A 248 -31.96 -34.87 -34.30
CA SER A 248 -32.90 -35.96 -33.97
C SER A 248 -32.66 -37.26 -34.75
N ALA A 249 -31.40 -37.62 -35.02
CA ALA A 249 -31.07 -38.87 -35.70
C ALA A 249 -29.99 -39.67 -34.97
N CYS A 250 -30.35 -40.26 -33.82
CA CYS A 250 -29.75 -41.50 -33.30
C CYS A 250 -30.53 -42.01 -32.07
N ALA A 251 -31.48 -42.94 -32.27
CA ALA A 251 -31.92 -43.86 -31.22
C ALA A 251 -32.48 -45.16 -31.87
N PRO A 252 -32.06 -46.37 -31.45
CA PRO A 252 -32.58 -47.61 -31.99
C PRO A 252 -33.76 -48.19 -31.16
N GLY A 253 -34.87 -48.47 -31.85
CA GLY A 253 -35.58 -49.76 -31.85
C GLY A 253 -36.21 -50.34 -30.57
N GLY A 254 -37.49 -50.01 -30.33
CA GLY A 254 -38.64 -50.94 -30.38
C GLY A 254 -38.82 -52.07 -29.35
N ALA A 255 -39.96 -52.04 -28.63
CA ALA A 255 -40.88 -53.19 -28.46
C ALA A 255 -42.26 -52.74 -27.94
N ILE A 256 -43.28 -53.42 -28.44
CA ILE A 256 -44.73 -53.13 -28.39
C ILE A 256 -45.39 -53.96 -27.27
N ASN A 257 -46.40 -53.43 -26.57
CA ASN A 257 -47.68 -54.13 -26.38
C ASN A 257 -48.81 -53.28 -25.75
N ASN A 258 -50.01 -53.62 -26.22
CA ASN A 258 -51.28 -52.89 -26.20
C ASN A 258 -52.08 -53.01 -24.90
N GLY A 259 -52.97 -52.03 -24.67
CA GLY A 259 -54.11 -52.12 -23.77
C GLY A 259 -54.93 -50.83 -23.73
N GLU A 260 -55.77 -50.60 -24.74
CA GLU A 260 -56.80 -49.53 -24.76
C GLU A 260 -57.92 -49.80 -23.74
N ALA A 261 -58.34 -48.77 -23.01
CA ALA A 261 -59.76 -48.45 -22.80
C ALA A 261 -59.94 -46.97 -22.41
N LYS A 262 -60.70 -46.26 -23.25
CA LYS A 262 -61.00 -44.82 -23.23
C LYS A 262 -61.98 -44.41 -22.12
N SER A 263 -61.82 -43.19 -21.61
CA SER A 263 -62.77 -42.05 -21.68
C SER A 263 -62.42 -41.05 -20.56
N GLN A 264 -61.67 -39.97 -20.80
CA GLN A 264 -62.02 -38.66 -21.43
C GLN A 264 -61.97 -37.51 -20.41
N SER A 265 -60.88 -36.72 -20.52
CA SER A 265 -60.76 -35.24 -20.43
C SER A 265 -61.15 -34.53 -19.11
N ASN A 266 -60.38 -33.59 -18.54
CA ASN A 266 -59.36 -32.71 -19.13
C ASN A 266 -58.48 -32.05 -18.04
N THR A 267 -57.20 -31.85 -18.38
CA THR A 267 -56.30 -30.77 -17.92
C THR A 267 -55.78 -30.74 -16.46
N GLN A 268 -54.55 -31.22 -16.27
CA GLN A 268 -53.37 -30.48 -15.78
C GLN A 268 -52.37 -31.48 -15.18
N VAL A 269 -51.27 -31.67 -15.90
CA VAL A 269 -50.20 -32.61 -15.55
C VAL A 269 -49.44 -32.07 -14.35
N GLN A 270 -49.55 -32.79 -13.24
CA GLN A 270 -48.57 -32.81 -12.17
C GLN A 270 -47.20 -33.10 -12.77
N GLN A 271 -46.34 -32.08 -12.78
CA GLN A 271 -44.90 -32.31 -12.79
C GLN A 271 -44.53 -32.98 -11.48
N ILE A 272 -43.77 -34.05 -11.61
CA ILE A 272 -42.93 -34.62 -10.57
C ILE A 272 -42.14 -33.44 -9.97
N GLN A 273 -42.45 -33.10 -8.73
CA GLN A 273 -41.64 -32.17 -7.95
C GLN A 273 -40.29 -32.83 -7.71
N ASP A 274 -39.30 -32.40 -8.48
CA ASP A 274 -37.93 -32.33 -7.98
C ASP A 274 -38.00 -31.55 -6.67
N ASN A 275 -37.76 -32.24 -5.57
CA ASN A 275 -37.60 -31.65 -4.26
C ASN A 275 -36.23 -30.95 -4.23
N GLN A 276 -36.13 -29.84 -4.97
CA GLN A 276 -35.12 -28.81 -4.69
C GLN A 276 -35.57 -28.08 -3.43
N ASN A 277 -35.33 -28.72 -2.30
CA ASN A 277 -35.20 -28.03 -1.04
C ASN A 277 -33.82 -27.36 -1.05
N SER A 278 -33.69 -26.28 -1.82
CA SER A 278 -32.63 -25.31 -1.59
C SER A 278 -32.95 -24.68 -0.24
N GLY A 279 -32.31 -25.20 0.82
CA GLY A 279 -32.21 -24.48 2.07
C GLY A 279 -31.57 -23.13 1.76
N GLN A 280 -32.40 -22.10 1.65
CA GLN A 280 -31.94 -20.73 1.81
C GLN A 280 -31.37 -20.65 3.23
N ALA A 281 -30.05 -20.72 3.32
CA ALA A 281 -29.36 -20.12 4.44
C ALA A 281 -29.88 -18.68 4.50
N SER A 282 -30.50 -18.33 5.63
CA SER A 282 -30.92 -16.96 5.90
C SER A 282 -29.69 -16.07 5.78
N GLU A 283 -29.50 -15.37 4.66
CA GLU A 283 -28.46 -14.36 4.52
C GLU A 283 -28.66 -13.34 5.65
N LYS A 284 -27.68 -13.26 6.57
CA LYS A 284 -27.70 -12.25 7.63
C LYS A 284 -27.76 -10.88 6.95
N PRO A 285 -28.58 -9.95 7.43
CA PRO A 285 -28.69 -8.64 6.79
C PRO A 285 -27.34 -7.91 6.85
N THR A 286 -26.96 -7.28 5.74
CA THR A 286 -25.67 -6.59 5.56
C THR A 286 -25.86 -5.09 5.31
N ARG A 287 -24.77 -4.33 5.46
CA ARG A 287 -24.63 -2.95 4.97
C ARG A 287 -23.34 -2.80 4.17
N ILE A 288 -23.30 -1.78 3.32
CA ILE A 288 -22.09 -1.43 2.58
C ILE A 288 -21.32 -0.39 3.40
N VAL A 289 -20.03 -0.64 3.61
CA VAL A 289 -19.09 0.34 4.18
C VAL A 289 -18.05 0.67 3.12
N SER A 290 -17.86 1.96 2.85
CA SER A 290 -16.86 2.43 1.89
C SER A 290 -15.49 2.49 2.56
N THR A 291 -14.51 1.77 2.00
CA THR A 291 -13.12 1.76 2.50
C THR A 291 -12.17 2.35 1.45
N THR A 292 -10.92 2.62 1.84
CA THR A 292 -9.86 3.06 0.90
C THR A 292 -9.52 2.01 -0.16
N LEU A 293 -9.88 0.74 0.07
CA LEU A 293 -9.69 -0.38 -0.87
C LEU A 293 -10.94 -0.69 -1.70
N GLY A 294 -12.04 0.04 -1.48
CA GLY A 294 -13.34 -0.16 -2.13
C GLY A 294 -14.45 -0.46 -1.12
N ASP A 295 -15.65 -0.65 -1.64
CA ASP A 295 -16.83 -0.96 -0.84
C ASP A 295 -16.79 -2.41 -0.34
N VAL A 296 -17.13 -2.62 0.93
CA VAL A 296 -17.21 -3.94 1.57
C VAL A 296 -18.61 -4.14 2.14
N GLU A 297 -19.23 -5.27 1.82
CA GLU A 297 -20.49 -5.68 2.44
C GLU A 297 -20.20 -6.33 3.80
N VAL A 298 -20.58 -5.65 4.89
CA VAL A 298 -20.37 -6.12 6.26
C VAL A 298 -21.71 -6.51 6.91
N PRO A 299 -21.74 -7.49 7.84
CA PRO A 299 -22.94 -7.81 8.60
C PRO A 299 -23.47 -6.58 9.37
N LEU A 300 -24.79 -6.43 9.49
CA LEU A 300 -25.36 -5.33 10.30
C LEU A 300 -24.94 -5.43 11.77
N ASN A 301 -24.92 -6.67 12.29
CA ASN A 301 -24.55 -7.02 13.66
C ASN A 301 -23.51 -8.14 13.61
N PRO A 302 -22.21 -7.82 13.49
CA PRO A 302 -21.16 -8.82 13.51
C PRO A 302 -21.01 -9.40 14.93
N GLU A 303 -20.95 -10.74 15.04
CA GLU A 303 -20.91 -11.48 16.32
C GLU A 303 -19.56 -12.18 16.53
N ARG A 304 -18.82 -12.46 15.45
CA ARG A 304 -17.60 -13.28 15.43
C ARG A 304 -16.48 -12.47 14.78
N VAL A 305 -16.07 -11.42 15.49
CA VAL A 305 -15.10 -10.44 14.98
C VAL A 305 -13.68 -10.89 15.32
N VAL A 306 -12.82 -10.92 14.30
CA VAL A 306 -11.37 -11.14 14.44
C VAL A 306 -10.64 -9.82 14.20
N VAL A 307 -9.71 -9.46 15.08
CA VAL A 307 -9.09 -8.13 15.11
C VAL A 307 -7.57 -8.22 15.15
N GLN A 308 -6.92 -7.78 14.07
CA GLN A 308 -5.46 -7.88 13.94
C GLN A 308 -4.71 -6.86 14.81
N TYR A 309 -5.25 -5.66 14.98
CA TYR A 309 -4.65 -4.60 15.79
C TYR A 309 -5.74 -3.61 16.25
N LEU A 310 -5.42 -2.72 17.20
CA LEU A 310 -6.36 -1.76 17.80
C LEU A 310 -7.54 -2.44 18.54
N MET A 311 -7.27 -3.55 19.22
CA MET A 311 -8.29 -4.31 19.96
C MET A 311 -9.05 -3.43 20.97
N GLY A 312 -8.36 -2.48 21.63
CA GLY A 312 -9.00 -1.57 22.56
C GLY A 312 -10.06 -0.65 21.92
N ASP A 313 -9.93 -0.27 20.65
CA ASP A 313 -10.97 0.51 19.96
C ASP A 313 -12.25 -0.33 19.81
N VAL A 314 -12.11 -1.59 19.41
CA VAL A 314 -13.22 -2.52 19.18
C VAL A 314 -13.92 -2.88 20.50
N ILE A 315 -13.15 -3.11 21.56
CA ILE A 315 -13.67 -3.41 22.91
C ILE A 315 -14.40 -2.21 23.49
N SER A 316 -13.90 -0.99 23.23
CA SER A 316 -14.59 0.24 23.68
C SER A 316 -15.97 0.37 23.07
N LEU A 317 -16.20 -0.20 21.88
CA LEU A 317 -17.51 -0.26 21.22
C LEU A 317 -18.39 -1.45 21.68
N GLY A 318 -17.95 -2.16 22.72
CA GLY A 318 -18.68 -3.26 23.34
C GLY A 318 -18.60 -4.59 22.58
N ILE A 319 -17.62 -4.76 21.69
CA ILE A 319 -17.38 -6.02 20.98
C ILE A 319 -16.14 -6.69 21.55
N VAL A 320 -16.30 -7.92 22.06
CA VAL A 320 -15.18 -8.78 22.46
C VAL A 320 -14.76 -9.62 21.25
N PRO A 321 -13.54 -9.46 20.72
CA PRO A 321 -13.09 -10.26 19.58
C PRO A 321 -12.96 -11.75 19.92
N ILE A 322 -13.15 -12.62 18.93
CA ILE A 322 -12.93 -14.06 19.09
C ILE A 322 -11.51 -14.50 18.74
N GLY A 323 -10.78 -13.66 18.01
CA GLY A 323 -9.39 -13.89 17.64
C GLY A 323 -8.63 -12.57 17.51
N ILE A 324 -7.43 -12.54 18.07
CA ILE A 324 -6.60 -11.33 18.14
C ILE A 324 -5.12 -11.65 17.92
N SER A 325 -4.34 -10.61 17.63
CA SER A 325 -2.89 -10.70 17.72
C SER A 325 -2.42 -10.77 19.16
N ASP A 326 -1.21 -11.29 19.37
CA ASP A 326 -0.55 -11.29 20.67
C ASP A 326 -0.51 -9.87 21.28
N VAL A 327 -0.75 -9.82 22.60
CA VAL A 327 -0.85 -8.57 23.37
C VAL A 327 0.37 -8.45 24.28
N TYR A 328 1.00 -7.28 24.27
CA TYR A 328 2.10 -6.99 25.19
C TYR A 328 1.59 -6.97 26.64
N GLU A 329 2.38 -7.57 27.53
CA GLU A 329 2.08 -7.58 28.97
C GLU A 329 1.91 -6.15 29.51
N GLY A 330 0.87 -5.96 30.33
CA GLY A 330 0.53 -4.67 30.93
C GLY A 330 -0.36 -3.79 30.05
N ALA A 331 -0.83 -4.25 28.89
CA ALA A 331 -1.82 -3.50 28.10
C ALA A 331 -3.12 -3.31 28.88
N ALA A 332 -3.71 -2.11 28.77
CA ALA A 332 -4.89 -1.73 29.54
C ALA A 332 -6.09 -2.67 29.32
N PHE A 333 -6.23 -3.21 28.11
CA PHE A 333 -7.35 -4.06 27.72
C PHE A 333 -7.07 -5.57 27.85
N SER A 334 -5.93 -5.99 28.44
CA SER A 334 -5.51 -7.40 28.47
C SER A 334 -6.56 -8.33 29.09
N GLU A 335 -7.18 -7.92 30.19
CA GLU A 335 -8.24 -8.72 30.84
C GLU A 335 -9.47 -8.87 29.95
N SER A 336 -9.85 -7.79 29.25
CA SER A 336 -11.00 -7.73 28.35
C SER A 336 -10.90 -8.65 27.12
N VAL A 337 -9.69 -9.12 26.78
CA VAL A 337 -9.44 -10.04 25.65
C VAL A 337 -8.92 -11.40 26.07
N SER A 338 -8.91 -11.70 27.36
CA SER A 338 -8.33 -12.95 27.89
C SER A 338 -9.00 -14.23 27.36
N GLU A 339 -10.26 -14.14 26.90
CA GLU A 339 -11.00 -15.26 26.28
C GLU A 339 -10.82 -15.35 24.76
N ALA A 340 -10.22 -14.35 24.11
CA ALA A 340 -9.99 -14.35 22.67
C ALA A 340 -8.84 -15.30 22.30
N GLU A 341 -8.95 -15.96 21.14
CA GLU A 341 -7.87 -16.83 20.66
C GLU A 341 -6.68 -16.00 20.16
N ALA A 342 -5.49 -16.26 20.70
CA ALA A 342 -4.26 -15.61 20.26
C ALA A 342 -3.74 -16.27 18.98
N LEU A 343 -3.70 -15.49 17.90
CA LEU A 343 -3.31 -15.95 16.55
C LEU A 343 -1.83 -15.67 16.23
N GLY A 344 -1.04 -15.34 17.25
CA GLY A 344 0.36 -14.90 17.11
C GLY A 344 0.47 -13.40 16.87
N TRP A 345 1.69 -12.92 16.62
CA TRP A 345 1.90 -11.52 16.27
C TRP A 345 1.20 -11.16 14.95
N TRP A 346 0.81 -9.90 14.82
CA TRP A 346 0.04 -9.38 13.68
C TRP A 346 0.67 -9.68 12.30
N ALA A 347 1.98 -9.88 12.23
CA ALA A 347 2.69 -10.23 10.99
C ALA A 347 2.69 -11.74 10.64
N ASP A 348 2.31 -12.60 11.59
CA ASP A 348 2.44 -14.06 11.49
C ASP A 348 1.09 -14.76 11.23
N TRP A 349 0.02 -14.00 10.99
CA TRP A 349 -1.33 -14.53 10.81
C TRP A 349 -1.45 -15.44 9.58
N GLU A 350 -1.97 -16.65 9.78
CA GLU A 350 -2.20 -17.62 8.71
C GLU A 350 -3.68 -17.88 8.42
N PRO A 351 -4.09 -18.03 7.14
CA PRO A 351 -5.50 -18.16 6.75
C PRO A 351 -6.20 -19.32 7.46
N GLU A 352 -5.53 -20.45 7.64
CA GLU A 352 -6.11 -21.64 8.25
C GLU A 352 -6.51 -21.41 9.71
N THR A 353 -5.72 -20.63 10.45
CA THR A 353 -6.00 -20.31 11.86
C THR A 353 -7.22 -19.40 12.00
N ILE A 354 -7.34 -18.40 11.12
CA ILE A 354 -8.50 -17.50 11.09
C ILE A 354 -9.75 -18.23 10.60
N MET A 355 -9.63 -19.10 9.59
CA MET A 355 -10.76 -19.91 9.10
C MET A 355 -11.33 -20.83 10.18
N ALA A 356 -10.49 -21.37 11.06
CA ALA A 356 -10.92 -22.24 12.16
C ALA A 356 -11.84 -21.52 13.16
N LEU A 357 -11.71 -20.18 13.26
CA LEU A 357 -12.55 -19.34 14.09
C LEU A 357 -13.94 -19.06 13.49
N ASP A 358 -14.19 -19.41 12.23
CA ASP A 358 -15.46 -19.11 11.54
C ASP A 358 -15.93 -17.64 11.75
N PRO A 359 -15.11 -16.63 11.39
CA PRO A 359 -15.44 -15.23 11.63
C PRO A 359 -16.52 -14.73 10.68
N ASP A 360 -17.32 -13.75 11.14
CA ASP A 360 -18.26 -13.02 10.28
C ASP A 360 -17.78 -11.62 9.90
N LEU A 361 -16.69 -11.15 10.52
CA LEU A 361 -15.97 -9.93 10.17
C LEU A 361 -14.51 -10.02 10.59
N ILE A 362 -13.60 -9.55 9.74
CA ILE A 362 -12.16 -9.49 10.02
C ILE A 362 -11.68 -8.04 9.88
N LEU A 363 -10.98 -7.54 10.89
CA LEU A 363 -10.40 -6.20 10.91
C LEU A 363 -8.86 -6.29 10.82
N VAL A 364 -8.27 -5.62 9.83
CA VAL A 364 -6.83 -5.69 9.53
C VAL A 364 -6.21 -4.31 9.35
N ILE A 365 -4.89 -4.23 9.52
CA ILE A 365 -4.11 -2.99 9.38
C ILE A 365 -3.15 -2.98 8.19
N SER A 366 -3.21 -3.98 7.33
CA SER A 366 -2.45 -4.01 6.08
C SER A 366 -3.37 -4.32 4.88
N GLU A 367 -3.09 -3.68 3.74
CA GLU A 367 -3.81 -3.96 2.49
C GLU A 367 -3.59 -5.42 2.04
N GLU A 368 -2.39 -5.96 2.30
CA GLU A 368 -2.04 -7.34 1.96
C GLU A 368 -2.92 -8.33 2.72
N ASP A 369 -3.07 -8.14 4.04
CA ASP A 369 -3.93 -8.97 4.88
C ASP A 369 -5.40 -8.82 4.52
N ALA A 370 -5.81 -7.61 4.11
CA ALA A 370 -7.17 -7.39 3.62
C ALA A 370 -7.46 -8.26 2.39
N TYR A 371 -6.55 -8.30 1.42
CA TYR A 371 -6.67 -9.20 0.27
C TYR A 371 -6.55 -10.67 0.66
N LYS A 372 -5.63 -11.02 1.56
CA LYS A 372 -5.38 -12.40 2.04
C LYS A 372 -6.63 -12.98 2.70
N PHE A 373 -7.25 -12.24 3.60
CA PHE A 373 -8.34 -12.73 4.46
C PHE A 373 -9.75 -12.44 3.91
N SER A 374 -9.88 -11.60 2.87
CA SER A 374 -11.15 -11.41 2.14
C SER A 374 -11.79 -12.70 1.59
N LYS A 375 -11.01 -13.78 1.45
CA LYS A 375 -11.48 -15.10 1.03
C LYS A 375 -12.13 -15.91 2.15
N ILE A 376 -12.03 -15.45 3.40
CA ILE A 376 -12.52 -16.12 4.60
C ILE A 376 -13.84 -15.50 5.04
N ALA A 377 -13.85 -14.18 5.26
CA ALA A 377 -15.02 -13.41 5.69
C ALA A 377 -14.90 -11.96 5.20
N PRO A 378 -15.99 -11.15 5.26
CA PRO A 378 -15.89 -9.70 5.05
C PRO A 378 -14.71 -9.12 5.83
N THR A 379 -13.78 -8.49 5.11
CA THR A 379 -12.52 -8.02 5.69
C THR A 379 -12.38 -6.53 5.45
N VAL A 380 -12.21 -5.77 6.54
CA VAL A 380 -12.09 -4.31 6.51
C VAL A 380 -10.67 -3.91 6.88
N PHE A 381 -10.04 -3.16 5.97
CA PHE A 381 -8.76 -2.51 6.21
C PHE A 381 -8.94 -1.19 6.96
N ILE A 382 -8.20 -1.03 8.05
CA ILE A 382 -8.18 0.17 8.88
C ILE A 382 -6.92 0.98 8.55
N PRO A 383 -7.01 2.12 7.85
CA PRO A 383 -5.87 2.97 7.53
C PRO A 383 -5.47 3.82 8.75
N GLN A 384 -5.08 3.18 9.85
CA GLN A 384 -4.88 3.83 11.16
C GLN A 384 -3.92 5.02 11.13
N GLY A 385 -2.92 5.00 10.25
CA GLY A 385 -1.93 6.09 10.13
C GLY A 385 -2.45 7.34 9.41
N ASP A 386 -3.59 7.23 8.73
CA ASP A 386 -4.22 8.32 7.97
C ASP A 386 -5.48 8.87 8.69
N MET A 387 -5.82 8.35 9.86
CA MET A 387 -7.00 8.71 10.65
C MET A 387 -6.61 9.26 12.02
N THR A 388 -7.28 10.32 12.45
CA THR A 388 -7.30 10.70 13.86
C THR A 388 -8.00 9.63 14.71
N GLN A 389 -7.83 9.67 16.03
CA GLN A 389 -8.51 8.73 16.93
C GLN A 389 -10.03 8.80 16.76
N ASP A 390 -10.62 9.99 16.71
CA ASP A 390 -12.07 10.16 16.60
C ASP A 390 -12.59 9.68 15.25
N GLU A 391 -11.89 9.98 14.15
CA GLU A 391 -12.24 9.47 12.82
C GLU A 391 -12.18 7.93 12.78
N ARG A 392 -11.19 7.35 13.43
CA ARG A 392 -11.01 5.90 13.50
C ARG A 392 -12.11 5.23 14.33
N ILE A 393 -12.48 5.80 15.46
CA ILE A 393 -13.58 5.30 16.31
C ILE A 393 -14.93 5.46 15.60
N ALA A 394 -15.18 6.59 14.94
CA ALA A 394 -16.38 6.80 14.15
C ALA A 394 -16.48 5.79 12.99
N PHE A 395 -15.37 5.55 12.27
CA PHE A 395 -15.29 4.54 11.22
C PHE A 395 -15.57 3.14 11.75
N LEU A 396 -14.96 2.75 12.87
CA LEU A 396 -15.24 1.45 13.50
C LEU A 396 -16.68 1.35 14.01
N GLY A 397 -17.27 2.44 14.49
CA GLY A 397 -18.70 2.54 14.81
C GLY A 397 -19.58 2.24 13.60
N GLU A 398 -19.24 2.77 12.42
CA GLU A 398 -19.94 2.42 11.17
C GLU A 398 -19.74 0.95 10.79
N VAL A 399 -18.51 0.44 10.86
CA VAL A 399 -18.17 -0.95 10.52
C VAL A 399 -18.86 -1.96 11.43
N LEU A 400 -18.98 -1.67 12.72
CA LEU A 400 -19.51 -2.58 13.74
C LEU A 400 -21.00 -2.33 14.06
N GLY A 401 -21.60 -1.23 13.60
CA GLY A 401 -23.01 -0.91 13.84
C GLY A 401 -23.22 -0.33 15.23
N LYS A 402 -22.22 0.43 15.66
CA LYS A 402 -21.99 0.95 17.01
C LYS A 402 -21.77 2.46 16.97
N GLN A 403 -22.52 3.17 16.12
CA GLN A 403 -22.33 4.61 15.92
C GLN A 403 -22.68 5.43 17.17
N GLU A 404 -23.71 5.02 17.92
CA GLU A 404 -24.10 5.68 19.17
C GLU A 404 -23.02 5.46 20.25
N GLU A 405 -22.56 4.22 20.40
CA GLU A 405 -21.49 3.87 21.33
C GLU A 405 -20.16 4.56 20.95
N ALA A 406 -19.85 4.68 19.65
CA ALA A 406 -18.68 5.40 19.18
C ALA A 406 -18.72 6.88 19.59
N ALA A 407 -19.86 7.55 19.43
CA ALA A 407 -20.03 8.93 19.85
C ALA A 407 -19.92 9.08 21.38
N GLU A 408 -20.45 8.14 22.15
CA GLU A 408 -20.36 8.14 23.62
C GLU A 408 -18.93 7.93 24.12
N VAL A 409 -18.19 6.99 23.52
CA VAL A 409 -16.79 6.70 23.88
C VAL A 409 -15.91 7.91 23.60
N ILE A 410 -16.05 8.56 22.44
CA ILE A 410 -15.31 9.79 22.10
C ILE A 410 -15.61 10.89 23.12
N ALA A 411 -16.90 11.15 23.40
CA ALA A 411 -17.30 12.18 24.34
C ALA A 411 -16.77 11.92 25.77
N THR A 412 -16.75 10.66 26.18
CA THR A 412 -16.22 10.24 27.49
C THR A 412 -14.70 10.46 27.58
N TYR A 413 -13.97 10.05 26.54
CA TYR A 413 -12.53 10.29 26.46
C TYR A 413 -12.20 11.79 26.51
N ASP A 414 -12.90 12.62 25.73
CA ASP A 414 -12.69 14.06 25.70
C ASP A 414 -12.96 14.71 27.07
N ALA A 415 -14.04 14.30 27.74
CA ALA A 415 -14.35 14.80 29.08
C ALA A 415 -13.25 14.44 30.09
N ASN A 416 -12.76 13.20 30.06
CA ASN A 416 -11.68 12.73 30.92
C ASN A 416 -10.36 13.45 30.63
N LEU A 417 -10.02 13.62 29.35
CA LEU A 417 -8.82 14.33 28.92
C LEU A 417 -8.85 15.80 29.36
N ASN A 418 -9.97 16.49 29.17
CA ASN A 418 -10.10 17.88 29.59
C ASN A 418 -9.99 18.03 31.11
N LYS A 419 -10.64 17.14 31.87
CA LYS A 419 -10.50 17.10 33.33
C LYS A 419 -9.06 16.87 33.76
N ALA A 420 -8.34 15.93 33.12
CA ALA A 420 -6.94 15.65 33.42
C ALA A 420 -6.05 16.87 33.17
N LYS A 421 -6.25 17.58 32.06
CA LYS A 421 -5.55 18.84 31.75
C LYS A 421 -5.79 19.90 32.81
N GLU A 422 -7.04 20.09 33.23
CA GLU A 422 -7.39 21.06 34.26
C GLU A 422 -6.74 20.73 35.61
N GLU A 423 -6.74 19.46 36.03
CA GLU A 423 -6.11 19.00 37.28
C GLU A 423 -4.59 19.22 37.24
N LEU A 424 -3.93 18.91 36.11
CA LEU A 424 -2.49 19.12 35.94
C LEU A 424 -2.12 20.61 35.89
N ALA A 425 -2.91 21.44 35.20
CA ALA A 425 -2.70 22.89 35.17
C ALA A 425 -2.87 23.52 36.56
N GLN A 426 -3.90 23.10 37.32
CA GLN A 426 -4.12 23.55 38.70
C GLN A 426 -2.97 23.16 39.65
N ALA A 427 -2.36 22.00 39.43
CA ALA A 427 -1.16 21.56 40.14
C ALA A 427 0.13 22.24 39.64
N GLY A 428 0.05 23.11 38.62
CA GLY A 428 1.17 23.90 38.12
C GLY A 428 2.11 23.15 37.19
N PHE A 429 1.65 22.10 36.49
CA PHE A 429 2.49 21.35 35.55
C PHE A 429 2.90 22.12 34.29
N ASP A 430 2.26 23.27 34.01
CA ASP A 430 2.62 24.15 32.89
C ASP A 430 4.07 24.68 32.95
N GLN A 431 4.70 24.65 34.13
CA GLN A 431 6.09 25.09 34.31
C GLN A 431 7.12 23.95 34.18
N TYR A 432 6.66 22.69 34.18
CA TYR A 432 7.53 21.52 34.17
C TYR A 432 7.63 20.94 32.77
N THR A 433 8.76 20.28 32.52
CA THR A 433 8.99 19.48 31.34
C THR A 433 8.91 17.99 31.66
N VAL A 434 8.36 17.20 30.75
CA VAL A 434 8.25 15.75 30.87
C VAL A 434 8.98 15.11 29.69
N THR A 435 9.75 14.06 29.94
CA THR A 435 10.36 13.24 28.88
C THR A 435 9.89 11.80 28.97
N VAL A 436 9.55 11.21 27.83
CA VAL A 436 9.24 9.78 27.70
C VAL A 436 10.47 9.05 27.17
N PHE A 437 10.96 8.09 27.96
CA PHE A 437 12.15 7.29 27.69
C PHE A 437 11.82 5.81 27.63
N GLU A 438 12.59 5.10 26.81
CA GLU A 438 12.61 3.63 26.78
C GLU A 438 14.07 3.16 26.65
N SER A 439 14.45 2.13 27.42
CA SER A 439 15.82 1.60 27.38
C SER A 439 15.82 0.13 27.00
N THR A 440 16.42 -0.20 25.87
CA THR A 440 16.69 -1.59 25.45
C THR A 440 18.17 -1.98 25.61
N GLU A 441 19.06 -1.00 25.78
CA GLU A 441 20.51 -1.20 25.88
C GLU A 441 21.12 -0.36 27.01
N GLU A 442 22.29 -0.78 27.53
CA GLU A 442 22.97 -0.08 28.63
C GLU A 442 23.58 1.27 28.23
N SER A 443 23.78 1.50 26.93
CA SER A 443 24.46 2.68 26.39
C SER A 443 23.56 3.61 25.57
N ILE A 444 22.33 3.21 25.28
CA ILE A 444 21.40 3.96 24.42
C ILE A 444 20.04 4.07 25.11
N MET A 445 19.47 5.26 25.06
CA MET A 445 18.09 5.55 25.47
C MET A 445 17.29 5.97 24.24
N GLU A 446 16.13 5.37 24.04
CA GLU A 446 15.18 5.87 23.06
C GLU A 446 14.35 6.98 23.69
N VAL A 447 14.28 8.14 23.01
CA VAL A 447 13.50 9.30 23.46
C VAL A 447 12.31 9.49 22.54
N HIS A 448 11.10 9.49 23.08
CA HIS A 448 9.89 9.53 22.26
C HIS A 448 9.38 10.95 22.02
N GLY A 449 8.83 11.17 20.82
CA GLY A 449 8.12 12.38 20.41
C GLY A 449 6.60 12.27 20.65
N ASP A 450 5.82 13.08 19.92
CA ASP A 450 4.39 13.30 20.12
C ASP A 450 3.47 12.40 19.26
N LYS A 451 4.04 11.43 18.55
CA LYS A 451 3.31 10.65 17.53
C LYS A 451 2.81 9.28 17.96
N TYR A 452 3.41 8.68 18.98
CA TYR A 452 3.20 7.26 19.26
C TYR A 452 3.20 6.95 20.75
N GLY A 453 2.33 6.01 21.13
CA GLY A 453 2.22 5.47 22.47
C GLY A 453 2.10 6.56 23.55
N ALA A 454 2.79 6.34 24.67
CA ALA A 454 2.84 7.29 25.79
C ALA A 454 3.29 8.70 25.39
N GLY A 455 4.20 8.84 24.42
CA GLY A 455 4.65 10.15 23.92
C GLY A 455 3.51 10.95 23.27
N GLY A 456 2.64 10.27 22.50
CA GLY A 456 1.43 10.87 21.94
C GLY A 456 0.44 11.34 23.01
N VAL A 457 0.30 10.59 24.11
CA VAL A 457 -0.56 11.03 25.21
C VAL A 457 0.05 12.20 25.98
N VAL A 458 1.33 12.15 26.32
CA VAL A 458 2.01 13.20 27.10
C VAL A 458 2.01 14.54 26.36
N TYR A 459 2.42 14.54 25.09
CA TYR A 459 2.61 15.78 24.34
C TYR A 459 1.39 16.19 23.51
N ALA A 460 0.84 15.28 22.69
CA ALA A 460 -0.25 15.63 21.77
C ALA A 460 -1.62 15.67 22.49
N SER A 461 -1.88 14.71 23.39
CA SER A 461 -3.17 14.65 24.09
C SER A 461 -3.20 15.60 25.28
N LEU A 462 -2.35 15.40 26.28
CA LEU A 462 -2.31 16.19 27.52
C LEU A 462 -1.70 17.59 27.34
N GLY A 463 -0.85 17.80 26.34
CA GLY A 463 -0.24 19.10 26.08
C GLY A 463 0.89 19.46 27.05
N LEU A 464 1.53 18.48 27.68
CA LEU A 464 2.64 18.72 28.60
C LEU A 464 3.88 19.18 27.83
N ASN A 465 4.72 20.00 28.47
CA ASN A 465 5.90 20.54 27.80
C ASN A 465 6.98 19.47 27.63
N ALA A 466 7.52 19.35 26.43
CA ALA A 466 8.75 18.61 26.18
C ALA A 466 9.98 19.51 26.45
N PRO A 467 11.14 18.97 26.85
CA PRO A 467 12.40 19.70 26.84
C PRO A 467 12.74 20.23 25.43
N GLU A 468 13.46 21.35 25.37
CA GLU A 468 13.79 22.03 24.10
C GLU A 468 14.52 21.09 23.11
N LYS A 469 15.35 20.18 23.62
CA LYS A 469 16.05 19.21 22.78
C LYS A 469 15.10 18.19 22.15
N VAL A 470 14.16 17.65 22.94
CA VAL A 470 13.10 16.73 22.46
C VAL A 470 12.25 17.44 21.41
N LYS A 471 11.84 18.68 21.68
CA LYS A 471 11.06 19.50 20.76
C LYS A 471 11.79 19.70 19.43
N THR A 472 13.01 20.24 19.46
CA THR A 472 13.74 20.62 18.24
C THR A 472 14.32 19.44 17.45
N LYS A 473 14.60 18.31 18.11
CA LYS A 473 15.23 17.15 17.45
C LYS A 473 14.25 16.08 17.01
N ILE A 474 13.09 15.99 17.67
CA ILE A 474 12.13 14.90 17.46
C ILE A 474 10.81 15.46 16.93
N ILE A 475 10.12 16.27 17.74
CA ILE A 475 8.77 16.77 17.45
C ILE A 475 8.78 17.69 16.22
N ASP A 476 9.59 18.75 16.22
CA ASP A 476 9.69 19.72 15.11
C ASP A 476 10.22 19.08 13.81
N LYS A 477 10.88 17.93 13.93
CA LYS A 477 11.36 17.12 12.79
C LYS A 477 10.37 16.06 12.34
N ASP A 478 9.17 16.03 12.91
CA ASP A 478 8.12 15.09 12.54
C ASP A 478 8.55 13.61 12.75
N SER A 479 9.47 13.36 13.69
CA SER A 479 10.04 12.04 13.98
C SER A 479 9.32 11.36 15.15
N TYR A 480 9.27 10.02 15.14
CA TYR A 480 8.64 9.25 16.23
C TYR A 480 9.48 9.25 17.51
N SER A 481 10.79 9.12 17.36
CA SER A 481 11.73 9.00 18.46
C SER A 481 13.17 9.27 17.97
N GLU A 482 14.10 9.39 18.91
CA GLU A 482 15.54 9.50 18.65
C GLU A 482 16.32 8.63 19.66
N ALA A 483 17.19 7.77 19.14
CA ALA A 483 18.15 7.02 19.93
C ALA A 483 19.30 7.95 20.38
N VAL A 484 19.47 8.11 21.70
CA VAL A 484 20.48 8.99 22.29
C VAL A 484 21.44 8.21 23.18
N SER A 485 22.72 8.58 23.17
CA SER A 485 23.69 8.00 24.11
C SER A 485 23.52 8.60 25.50
N PHE A 486 23.95 7.87 26.54
CA PHE A 486 23.84 8.37 27.92
C PHE A 486 24.63 9.66 28.15
N GLU A 487 25.72 9.91 27.43
CA GLU A 487 26.52 11.14 27.58
C GLU A 487 25.73 12.41 27.25
N VAL A 488 24.81 12.33 26.28
CA VAL A 488 23.97 13.46 25.86
C VAL A 488 22.58 13.42 26.50
N LEU A 489 22.22 12.33 27.19
CA LEU A 489 20.93 12.15 27.85
C LEU A 489 20.51 13.31 28.77
N PRO A 490 21.41 13.98 29.53
CA PRO A 490 21.02 15.13 30.34
C PRO A 490 20.42 16.30 29.56
N GLU A 491 20.69 16.44 28.25
CA GLU A 491 20.08 17.47 27.41
C GLU A 491 18.63 17.15 27.03
N TYR A 492 18.23 15.88 27.12
CA TYR A 492 16.89 15.39 26.79
C TYR A 492 16.02 15.15 28.04
N ALA A 493 16.62 15.12 29.23
CA ALA A 493 15.92 14.86 30.48
C ALA A 493 15.10 16.09 30.92
N GLY A 494 13.79 15.91 31.06
CA GLY A 494 12.89 16.90 31.65
C GLY A 494 12.92 16.91 33.18
N ASP A 495 12.07 17.75 33.77
CA ASP A 495 11.84 17.79 35.22
C ASP A 495 11.22 16.49 35.74
N PHE A 496 10.43 15.83 34.91
CA PHE A 496 9.85 14.51 35.13
C PHE A 496 10.24 13.57 33.98
N ILE A 497 10.38 12.29 34.33
CA ILE A 497 10.67 11.23 33.38
C ILE A 497 9.57 10.18 33.48
N ILE A 498 8.97 9.81 32.36
CA ILE A 498 8.18 8.60 32.22
C ILE A 498 9.07 7.58 31.51
N ARG A 499 9.30 6.43 32.16
CA ARG A 499 10.13 5.36 31.62
C ARG A 499 9.26 4.15 31.32
N ASN A 500 9.23 3.73 30.06
CA ASN A 500 8.54 2.50 29.65
C ASN A 500 9.31 1.30 30.21
N ALA A 501 8.61 0.47 30.98
CA ALA A 501 9.16 -0.64 31.74
C ALA A 501 8.64 -1.97 31.22
N PHE A 502 9.55 -2.92 31.00
CA PHE A 502 9.26 -4.28 30.57
C PHE A 502 10.19 -5.26 31.29
N GLU A 503 9.79 -6.53 31.34
CA GLU A 503 10.62 -7.58 31.95
C GLU A 503 11.96 -7.70 31.21
N GLY A 504 13.07 -7.67 31.95
CA GLY A 504 14.41 -7.74 31.37
C GLY A 504 14.97 -6.41 30.86
N MET A 505 14.27 -5.28 31.09
CA MET A 505 14.83 -3.96 30.81
C MET A 505 16.13 -3.72 31.61
N VAL A 506 17.00 -2.87 31.07
CA VAL A 506 18.27 -2.53 31.72
C VAL A 506 18.03 -1.91 33.10
N ASP A 507 18.73 -2.42 34.12
CA ASP A 507 18.77 -1.81 35.44
C ASP A 507 19.73 -0.61 35.45
N LEU A 508 19.16 0.59 35.54
CA LEU A 508 19.90 1.85 35.57
C LEU A 508 20.17 2.36 36.99
N SER A 509 19.80 1.60 38.03
CA SER A 509 19.95 2.00 39.44
C SER A 509 21.40 2.34 39.83
N ASN A 510 22.38 1.73 39.17
CA ASN A 510 23.81 1.96 39.38
C ASN A 510 24.48 2.79 38.26
N HIS A 511 23.71 3.23 37.25
CA HIS A 511 24.27 3.96 36.12
C HIS A 511 24.57 5.41 36.49
N LYS A 512 25.85 5.80 36.42
CA LYS A 512 26.33 7.11 36.92
C LYS A 512 25.63 8.32 36.31
N ILE A 513 25.36 8.31 35.00
CA ILE A 513 24.71 9.45 34.35
C ILE A 513 23.23 9.52 34.71
N TRP A 514 22.50 8.41 34.59
CA TRP A 514 21.11 8.27 35.03
C TRP A 514 20.88 8.75 36.47
N THR A 515 21.61 8.19 37.43
CA THR A 515 21.49 8.55 38.85
C THR A 515 21.86 10.01 39.16
N ALA A 516 22.58 10.68 38.26
CA ALA A 516 22.92 12.09 38.37
C ALA A 516 21.86 13.03 37.77
N LEU A 517 20.86 12.52 37.05
CA LEU A 517 19.80 13.35 36.47
C LEU A 517 18.95 13.99 37.58
N PRO A 518 18.59 15.29 37.46
CA PRO A 518 17.77 15.96 38.46
C PRO A 518 16.44 15.26 38.72
N ALA A 519 15.75 14.78 37.68
CA ALA A 519 14.50 14.05 37.85
C ALA A 519 14.69 12.79 38.72
N VAL A 520 15.78 12.04 38.52
CA VAL A 520 16.08 10.83 39.31
C VAL A 520 16.38 11.19 40.77
N GLN A 521 17.20 12.23 41.01
CA GLN A 521 17.55 12.67 42.37
C GLN A 521 16.36 13.21 43.16
N ASN A 522 15.34 13.73 42.47
CA ASN A 522 14.12 14.27 43.08
C ASN A 522 12.97 13.24 43.10
N ASN A 523 13.22 11.96 42.84
CA ASN A 523 12.21 10.90 42.75
C ASN A 523 11.08 11.19 41.74
N ARG A 524 11.41 11.85 40.63
CA ARG A 524 10.49 12.24 39.54
C ARG A 524 10.58 11.31 38.33
N VAL A 525 10.78 10.02 38.59
CA VAL A 525 10.75 8.97 37.57
C VAL A 525 9.50 8.14 37.79
N ILE A 526 8.66 8.08 36.77
CA ILE A 526 7.44 7.30 36.72
C ILE A 526 7.69 6.11 35.81
N GLU A 527 7.57 4.89 36.35
CA GLU A 527 7.66 3.67 35.54
C GLU A 527 6.28 3.30 35.02
N MET A 528 6.18 3.14 33.70
CA MET A 528 4.95 2.81 33.00
C MET A 528 5.10 1.47 32.31
N ALA A 529 4.17 0.54 32.51
CA ALA A 529 4.25 -0.77 31.85
C ALA A 529 4.28 -0.63 30.32
N PHE A 530 5.15 -1.38 29.65
CA PHE A 530 5.35 -1.28 28.20
C PHE A 530 4.07 -1.54 27.41
N GLY A 531 3.29 -2.57 27.78
CA GLY A 531 1.99 -2.80 27.16
C GLY A 531 1.03 -1.62 27.34
N LEU A 532 1.06 -0.94 28.49
CA LEU A 532 0.25 0.26 28.69
C LEU A 532 0.74 1.41 27.82
N SER A 533 2.05 1.58 27.61
CA SER A 533 2.61 2.68 26.81
C SER A 533 2.57 2.45 25.30
N TYR A 534 2.42 1.21 24.83
CA TYR A 534 2.59 0.84 23.43
C TYR A 534 1.37 1.18 22.56
N TYR A 535 0.17 0.84 23.01
CA TYR A 535 -1.03 0.92 22.19
C TYR A 535 -1.59 2.35 22.10
N SER A 536 -2.18 2.69 20.96
CA SER A 536 -2.75 4.01 20.64
C SER A 536 -4.27 3.96 20.39
N ASP A 537 -4.92 2.86 20.79
CA ASP A 537 -6.38 2.77 20.81
C ASP A 537 -6.98 3.60 21.96
N ILE A 538 -8.25 3.99 21.83
CA ILE A 538 -8.92 4.90 22.76
C ILE A 538 -9.04 4.31 24.18
N TYR A 539 -9.12 2.99 24.29
CA TYR A 539 -9.13 2.30 25.58
C TYR A 539 -7.80 2.53 26.31
N SER A 540 -6.70 2.25 25.62
CA SER A 540 -5.35 2.45 26.12
C SER A 540 -5.07 3.93 26.37
N ALA A 541 -5.45 4.82 25.45
CA ALA A 541 -5.29 6.26 25.60
C ALA A 541 -6.00 6.79 26.86
N THR A 542 -7.22 6.30 27.15
CA THR A 542 -7.95 6.63 28.38
C THR A 542 -7.16 6.23 29.62
N ALA A 543 -6.69 4.98 29.68
CA ALA A 543 -5.90 4.48 30.80
C ALA A 543 -4.54 5.20 30.93
N GLN A 544 -3.90 5.53 29.81
CA GLN A 544 -2.65 6.29 29.76
C GLN A 544 -2.85 7.70 30.33
N VAL A 545 -3.92 8.41 29.94
CA VAL A 545 -4.27 9.74 30.46
C VAL A 545 -4.42 9.71 31.98
N GLU A 546 -5.21 8.77 32.50
CA GLU A 546 -5.40 8.61 33.95
C GLU A 546 -4.10 8.27 34.66
N PHE A 547 -3.35 7.30 34.15
CA PHE A 547 -2.08 6.86 34.73
C PHE A 547 -1.06 7.99 34.80
N VAL A 548 -0.85 8.72 33.69
CA VAL A 548 0.12 9.83 33.62
C VAL A 548 -0.29 10.93 34.59
N LYS A 549 -1.56 11.33 34.57
CA LYS A 549 -2.10 12.37 35.43
C LYS A 549 -1.95 12.01 36.91
N ASP A 550 -2.43 10.85 37.33
CA ASP A 550 -2.37 10.41 38.74
C ASP A 550 -0.93 10.23 39.22
N SER A 551 -0.05 9.70 38.36
CA SER A 551 1.37 9.49 38.72
C SER A 551 2.12 10.81 38.87
N LEU A 552 1.88 11.77 37.97
CA LEU A 552 2.48 13.10 38.07
C LEU A 552 2.00 13.82 39.35
N LEU A 553 0.70 13.83 39.62
CA LEU A 553 0.14 14.46 40.81
C LEU A 553 0.70 13.84 42.11
N ARG A 554 0.80 12.52 42.19
CA ARG A 554 1.36 11.81 43.35
C ARG A 554 2.83 12.15 43.61
N THR A 555 3.58 12.48 42.57
CA THR A 555 5.01 12.79 42.68
C THR A 555 5.27 14.17 43.28
N LEU A 556 4.25 15.03 43.39
CA LEU A 556 4.34 16.33 44.08
C LEU A 556 4.00 16.26 45.58
N GLU A 557 3.38 15.15 46.04
CA GLU A 557 3.07 14.88 47.46
C GLU A 557 4.30 14.33 48.20
#